data_AF-W0A339-F1
#
_entry.id   AF-W0A339-F1
#
_cell.length_a   1.000
_cell.length_b   1.000
_cell.length_c   1.000
_cell.angle_alpha   90.00
_cell.angle_beta   90.00
_cell.angle_gamma   90.00
#
_symmetry.space_group_name_H-M   'P 1'
#
loop_
_entity.id
_entity.type
_entity.pdbx_description
1 polymer ?
#
loop_
_entity_poly.entity_id
_entity_poly.type
_entity_poly.pdbx_seq_one_letter_code
_entity_poly.pdbx_strand_id
1 'polypeptide(L)'
;MNKPFKSRFNAPRLTPEEAERQGRISRLAFARLGRDGAIAFLNTHDDTLGGRPIDLAVQGVESCATVEAALNAATATETAPGSR
;
A
#
# COMPACT_ATOMS: atom_id res chain seq x y z
N MET A 1 -22.00 -20.40 -2.49
CA MET A 1 -21.68 -19.08 -3.08
C MET A 1 -20.21 -18.79 -2.81
N ASN A 2 -19.34 -19.13 -3.75
CA ASN A 2 -17.90 -18.94 -3.58
C ASN A 2 -17.53 -17.56 -4.12
N LYS A 3 -17.16 -16.63 -3.22
CA LYS A 3 -16.57 -15.35 -3.61
C LYS A 3 -15.25 -15.67 -4.32
N PRO A 4 -15.08 -15.33 -5.61
CA PRO A 4 -13.77 -15.48 -6.22
C PRO A 4 -12.83 -14.47 -5.55
N PHE A 5 -11.81 -14.95 -4.87
CA PHE A 5 -10.62 -14.15 -4.57
C PHE A 5 -10.03 -13.77 -5.92
N LYS A 6 -10.43 -12.60 -6.43
CA LYS A 6 -9.97 -12.07 -7.70
C LYS A 6 -8.52 -11.66 -7.49
N SER A 7 -7.62 -12.64 -7.61
CA SER A 7 -6.20 -12.43 -7.84
C SER A 7 -6.08 -11.51 -9.04
N ARG A 8 -5.86 -10.23 -8.77
CA ARG A 8 -5.65 -9.21 -9.80
C ARG A 8 -4.21 -9.16 -10.28
N PHE A 9 -3.46 -10.26 -10.10
CA PHE A 9 -2.22 -10.56 -10.82
C PHE A 9 -2.45 -10.85 -12.32
N ASN A 10 -3.50 -10.24 -12.89
CA ASN A 10 -3.71 -10.03 -14.32
C ASN A 10 -3.19 -8.63 -14.71
N ALA A 11 -2.15 -8.14 -14.00
CA ALA A 11 -1.48 -6.94 -14.42
C ALA A 11 -0.75 -7.26 -15.74
N PRO A 12 -0.93 -6.47 -16.81
CA PRO A 12 0.06 -6.40 -17.88
C PRO A 12 1.43 -6.26 -17.21
N ARG A 13 2.50 -6.83 -17.81
CA ARG A 13 3.87 -6.64 -17.29
C ARG A 13 4.03 -5.17 -16.90
N LEU A 14 4.20 -4.91 -15.59
CA LEU A 14 4.39 -3.57 -15.08
C LEU A 14 5.46 -2.90 -15.92
N THR A 15 5.14 -1.73 -16.44
CA THR A 15 6.13 -0.86 -17.06
C THR A 15 7.22 -0.55 -16.01
N PRO A 16 8.44 -0.23 -16.45
CA PRO A 16 9.53 0.11 -15.53
C PRO A 16 9.11 1.18 -14.51
N GLU A 17 8.38 2.20 -14.94
CA GLU A 17 7.89 3.28 -14.07
C GLU A 17 6.90 2.79 -13.01
N GLU A 18 5.98 1.89 -13.37
CA GLU A 18 5.01 1.33 -12.41
C GLU A 18 5.72 0.45 -11.38
N ALA A 19 6.70 -0.36 -11.82
CA ALA A 19 7.51 -1.18 -10.94
C ALA A 19 8.38 -0.33 -9.98
N GLU A 20 8.92 0.80 -10.46
CA GLU A 20 9.65 1.76 -9.64
C GLU A 20 8.75 2.38 -8.56
N ARG A 21 7.53 2.79 -8.92
CA ARG A 21 6.55 3.35 -7.96
C ARG A 21 6.15 2.32 -6.92
N GLN A 22 5.79 1.10 -7.35
CA GLN A 22 5.45 0.01 -6.43
C GLN A 22 6.62 -0.33 -5.49
N GLY A 23 7.84 -0.39 -6.03
CA GLY A 23 9.04 -0.65 -5.26
C GLY A 23 9.37 0.44 -4.24
N ARG A 24 9.15 1.72 -4.60
CA ARG A 24 9.32 2.86 -3.69
C ARG A 24 8.34 2.79 -2.53
N ILE A 25 7.05 2.62 -2.82
CA ILE A 25 6.01 2.53 -1.80
C ILE A 25 6.21 1.32 -0.89
N SER A 26 6.56 0.17 -1.47
CA SER A 26 6.82 -1.04 -0.70
C SER A 26 7.98 -0.83 0.27
N ARG A 27 9.11 -0.28 -0.19
CA ARG A 27 10.25 0.02 0.68
C ARG A 27 9.90 1.01 1.78
N LEU A 28 9.13 2.04 1.47
CA LEU A 28 8.72 3.05 2.45
C LEU A 28 7.81 2.43 3.53
N ALA A 29 6.86 1.59 3.13
CA ALA A 29 5.98 0.89 4.06
C ALA A 29 6.79 -0.05 4.97
N PHE A 30 7.70 -0.85 4.41
CA PHE A 30 8.57 -1.73 5.18
C PHE A 30 9.46 -0.97 6.16
N ALA A 31 10.00 0.18 5.75
CA ALA A 31 10.85 1.00 6.59
C ALA A 31 10.10 1.62 7.78
N ARG A 32 8.79 1.85 7.67
CA ARG A 32 8.01 2.56 8.68
C ARG A 32 7.14 1.67 9.56
N LEU A 33 6.52 0.64 8.99
CA LEU A 33 5.58 -0.25 9.68
C LEU A 33 6.19 -1.63 9.98
N GLY A 34 7.45 -1.85 9.57
CA GLY A 34 8.06 -3.17 9.60
C GLY A 34 7.39 -4.15 8.62
N ARG A 35 7.80 -5.42 8.67
CA ARG A 35 7.41 -6.42 7.68
C ARG A 35 5.90 -6.67 7.65
N ASP A 36 5.32 -7.01 8.79
CA ASP A 36 3.94 -7.48 8.85
C ASP A 36 2.96 -6.30 8.75
N GLY A 37 3.29 -5.16 9.35
CA GLY A 37 2.52 -3.91 9.21
C GLY A 37 2.51 -3.38 7.78
N ALA A 38 3.64 -3.45 7.06
CA ALA A 38 3.70 -3.08 5.65
C ALA A 38 2.87 -4.02 4.77
N ILE A 39 2.98 -5.34 4.98
CA ILE A 39 2.17 -6.32 4.21
C ILE A 39 0.69 -6.07 4.46
N ALA A 40 0.29 -5.86 5.71
CA ALA A 40 -1.10 -5.55 6.06
C ALA A 40 -1.56 -4.26 5.38
N PHE A 41 -0.83 -3.15 5.54
CA PHE A 41 -1.17 -1.87 4.93
C PHE A 41 -1.29 -1.96 3.40
N LEU A 42 -0.27 -2.49 2.72
CA LEU A 42 -0.24 -2.53 1.24
C LEU A 42 -1.34 -3.39 0.62
N ASN A 43 -1.74 -4.46 1.32
CA ASN A 43 -2.69 -5.43 0.80
C ASN A 43 -4.11 -5.25 1.33
N THR A 44 -4.31 -4.46 2.39
CA THR A 44 -5.64 -4.15 2.94
C THR A 44 -6.34 -3.15 2.04
N HIS A 45 -7.65 -3.33 1.87
CA HIS A 45 -8.46 -2.35 1.15
C HIS A 45 -8.66 -1.14 2.07
N ASP A 46 -8.32 0.03 1.57
CA ASP A 46 -8.55 1.29 2.25
C ASP A 46 -9.72 2.00 1.57
N ASP A 47 -10.84 2.10 2.28
CA ASP A 47 -12.07 2.73 1.78
C ASP A 47 -11.85 4.22 1.45
N THR A 48 -10.92 4.89 2.13
CA THR A 48 -10.60 6.30 1.88
C THR A 48 -9.81 6.48 0.58
N LEU A 49 -9.03 5.46 0.23
CA LEU A 49 -8.28 5.40 -1.03
C LEU A 49 -9.09 4.75 -2.16
N GLY A 50 -10.22 4.12 -1.85
CA GLY A 50 -11.08 3.40 -2.79
C GLY A 50 -10.44 2.12 -3.35
N GLY A 51 -9.42 1.59 -2.69
CA GLY A 51 -8.57 0.54 -3.26
C GLY A 51 -7.51 0.02 -2.30
N ARG A 52 -6.72 -0.95 -2.78
CA ARG A 52 -5.55 -1.44 -2.05
C ARG A 52 -4.37 -0.52 -2.37
N PRO A 53 -3.58 -0.08 -1.38
CA PRO A 53 -2.48 0.86 -1.62
C PRO A 53 -1.47 0.39 -2.67
N ILE A 54 -1.19 -0.91 -2.74
CA ILE A 54 -0.28 -1.47 -3.76
C ILE A 54 -0.82 -1.35 -5.19
N ASP A 55 -2.14 -1.46 -5.36
CA ASP A 55 -2.82 -1.36 -6.65
C ASP A 55 -2.99 0.11 -7.07
N LEU A 56 -3.04 1.04 -6.11
CA LEU A 56 -3.10 2.48 -6.37
C LEU A 56 -1.73 3.07 -6.71
N ALA A 57 -0.68 2.61 -6.04
CA ALA A 57 0.69 3.08 -6.28
C ALA A 57 1.14 2.93 -7.75
N VAL A 58 0.63 1.92 -8.46
CA VAL A 58 0.96 1.67 -9.86
C VAL A 58 0.11 2.47 -10.84
N GLN A 59 -1.03 3.02 -10.42
CA GLN A 59 -1.94 3.74 -11.33
C GLN A 59 -1.42 5.12 -11.77
N GLY A 60 -0.51 5.72 -11.01
CA GLY A 60 0.03 7.04 -11.35
C GLY A 60 0.78 7.70 -10.20
N VAL A 61 1.41 8.84 -10.51
CA VAL A 61 2.17 9.64 -9.54
C VAL A 61 1.25 10.23 -8.46
N GLU A 62 0.06 10.70 -8.85
CA GLU A 62 -0.92 11.26 -7.90
C GLU A 62 -1.39 10.20 -6.89
N SER A 63 -1.81 9.03 -7.37
CA SER A 63 -2.20 7.90 -6.54
C SER A 63 -1.08 7.43 -5.63
N CYS A 64 0.18 7.47 -6.11
CA CYS A 64 1.36 7.18 -5.30
C CYS A 64 1.51 8.18 -4.15
N ALA A 65 1.37 9.49 -4.42
CA ALA A 65 1.44 10.52 -3.38
C ALA A 65 0.33 10.38 -2.32
N THR A 66 -0.88 9.99 -2.73
CA THR A 66 -1.98 9.71 -1.78
C THR A 66 -1.64 8.52 -0.86
N VAL A 67 -1.07 7.45 -1.41
CA VAL A 67 -0.63 6.29 -0.61
C VAL A 67 0.50 6.66 0.35
N GLU A 68 1.44 7.51 -0.07
CA GLU A 68 2.50 8.02 0.82
C GLU A 68 1.92 8.84 1.99
N ALA A 69 0.93 9.68 1.73
CA ALA A 69 0.23 10.45 2.75
C ALA A 69 -0.52 9.56 3.74
N ALA A 70 -1.24 8.55 3.25
CA ALA A 70 -1.92 7.56 4.09
C ALA A 70 -0.93 6.76 4.94
N LEU A 71 0.23 6.39 4.37
CA LEU A 71 1.29 5.71 5.11
C LEU A 71 1.88 6.60 6.23
N ASN A 72 2.08 7.90 5.97
CA ASN A 72 2.50 8.84 7.01
C ASN A 72 1.46 8.90 8.15
N ALA A 73 0.17 8.97 7.81
CA ALA A 73 -0.91 9.01 8.80
C ALA A 73 -0.99 7.71 9.63
N ALA A 74 -0.82 6.55 9.01
CA ALA A 74 -0.79 5.26 9.70
C ALA A 74 0.35 5.20 10.74
N THR A 75 1.52 5.73 10.39
CA THR A 75 2.68 5.74 11.31
C THR A 75 2.50 6.73 12.46
N ALA A 76 1.82 7.86 12.21
CA ALA A 76 1.46 8.80 13.26
C ALA A 76 0.44 8.20 14.26
N THR A 77 -0.45 7.33 13.76
CA THR A 77 -1.49 6.69 14.59
C THR A 77 -0.93 5.53 15.42
N GLU A 78 0.10 4.82 14.93
CA GLU A 78 0.79 3.76 15.68
C GLU A 78 1.82 4.31 16.69
N THR A 79 2.25 5.57 16.54
CA THR A 79 3.12 6.27 17.51
C THR A 79 2.29 6.87 18.66
N ALA A 80 1.41 6.10 19.27
CA ALA A 80 0.95 6.34 20.64
C ALA A 80 1.67 5.31 21.54
N PRO A 81 2.55 5.71 22.46
CA PRO A 81 3.25 4.77 23.32
C PRO A 81 2.25 4.18 24.32
N GLY A 82 1.74 3.00 24.00
CA GLY A 82 1.00 2.16 24.94
C GLY A 82 1.96 1.64 26.00
N SER A 83 1.87 2.22 27.19
CA SER A 83 2.41 1.69 28.43
C SER A 83 2.26 0.17 28.54
N ARG A 84 3.37 -0.52 28.79
CA ARG A 84 3.40 -1.75 29.59
C ARG A 84 4.60 -1.68 30.52
#